data_AF-A0A9P7FV47-F1
#
_entry.id   AF-A0A9P7FV47-F1
#
_cell.length_a   1.000
_cell.length_b   1.000
_cell.length_c   1.000
_cell.angle_alpha   90.00
_cell.angle_beta   90.00
_cell.angle_gamma   90.00
#
_symmetry.space_group_name_H-M   'P 1'
#
loop_
_entity.id
_entity.type
_entity.pdbx_description
1 polymer ?
#
loop_
_entity_poly.entity_id
_entity_poly.type
_entity_poly.pdbx_seq_one_letter_code
_entity_poly.pdbx_strand_id
1 'polypeptide(L)'
;MSVNLQDAEIVFQSSDGIRFRIHHLNLSLCSEGFSPPDHSTFDDVVLLTESSSTLDLLFRFIYPEPQPELEKLEFNDLALLAEASEKYQVYSAINTCTINLM
;
A
#
# COMPACT_ATOMS: atom_id res chain seq x y z
N MET A 1 17.73 6.65 -22.59
CA MET A 1 16.26 6.60 -22.51
C MET A 1 15.90 7.11 -21.13
N SER A 2 15.47 8.36 -21.01
CA SER A 2 15.16 8.96 -19.72
C SER A 2 13.80 8.44 -19.27
N VAL A 3 13.77 7.57 -18.28
CA VAL A 3 12.51 7.12 -17.66
C VAL A 3 11.96 8.30 -16.88
N ASN A 4 10.73 8.72 -17.19
CA ASN A 4 10.02 9.68 -16.35
C ASN A 4 9.62 8.95 -15.06
N LEU A 5 10.27 9.30 -13.95
CA LEU A 5 10.00 8.71 -12.63
C LEU A 5 8.55 8.92 -12.17
N GLN A 6 7.87 9.95 -12.68
CA GLN A 6 6.48 10.23 -12.32
C GLN A 6 5.49 9.23 -12.94
N ASP A 7 5.84 8.64 -14.08
CA ASP A 7 5.01 7.64 -14.78
C ASP A 7 5.48 6.20 -14.51
N ALA A 8 6.50 6.03 -13.66
CA ALA A 8 7.06 4.72 -13.36
C ALA A 8 6.10 3.90 -12.47
N GLU A 9 5.99 2.60 -12.76
CA GLU A 9 5.29 1.65 -11.91
C GLU A 9 6.30 0.93 -11.02
N ILE A 10 5.99 0.75 -9.74
CA ILE A 10 6.70 -0.15 -8.83
C ILE A 10 5.89 -1.43 -8.71
N VAL A 11 6.57 -2.58 -8.71
CA VAL A 11 5.93 -3.88 -8.49
C VAL A 11 6.16 -4.33 -7.05
N PHE A 12 5.09 -4.46 -6.29
CA PHE A 12 5.10 -5.10 -4.97
C PHE A 12 4.61 -6.54 -5.09
N GLN A 13 5.14 -7.45 -4.26
CA GLN A 13 4.60 -8.79 -4.12
C GLN A 13 4.26 -9.07 -2.66
N SER A 14 3.04 -9.53 -2.43
CA SER A 14 2.54 -9.96 -1.12
C SER A 14 3.20 -11.26 -0.65
N SER A 15 3.00 -11.60 0.62
CA SER A 15 3.52 -12.84 1.21
C SER A 15 2.88 -14.11 0.64
N ASP A 16 1.68 -14.01 0.09
CA ASP A 16 0.97 -15.07 -0.64
C ASP A 16 1.21 -15.04 -2.17
N GLY A 17 2.17 -14.23 -2.64
CA GLY A 17 2.72 -14.29 -4.00
C GLY A 17 1.97 -13.48 -5.06
N ILE A 18 0.97 -12.69 -4.69
CA ILE A 18 0.24 -11.80 -5.59
C ILE A 18 1.04 -10.53 -5.85
N ARG A 19 1.05 -10.05 -7.09
CA ARG A 19 1.79 -8.86 -7.51
C ARG A 19 0.87 -7.68 -7.75
N PHE A 20 1.28 -6.52 -7.23
CA PHE A 20 0.60 -5.24 -7.38
C PHE A 20 1.50 -4.28 -8.14
N ARG A 21 0.97 -3.62 -9.18
CA ARG A 21 1.68 -2.57 -9.92
C ARG A 21 1.11 -1.24 -9.47
N ILE A 22 1.94 -0.43 -8.82
CA ILE A 22 1.52 0.84 -8.21
C ILE A 22 2.27 1.99 -8.87
N HIS A 23 1.56 3.06 -9.21
CA HIS A 23 2.20 4.26 -9.77
C HIS A 23 3.07 4.92 -8.71
N HIS A 24 4.36 5.11 -9.03
CA HIS A 24 5.34 5.73 -8.14
C HIS A 24 4.85 7.10 -7.62
N LEU A 25 4.25 7.91 -8.50
CA LEU A 25 3.73 9.23 -8.13
C LEU A 25 2.68 9.12 -7.01
N ASN A 26 1.66 8.29 -7.18
CA ASN A 26 0.61 8.11 -6.18
C ASN A 26 1.19 7.59 -4.86
N LEU A 27 2.07 6.58 -4.93
CA LEU A 27 2.74 6.04 -3.77
C LEU A 27 3.50 7.12 -3.01
N SER A 28 4.29 7.95 -3.71
CA SER A 28 5.11 9.01 -3.11
C SER A 28 4.29 10.16 -2.50
N LEU A 29 3.05 10.35 -2.94
CA LEU A 29 2.15 11.39 -2.43
C LEU A 29 1.33 10.92 -1.23
N CYS A 30 1.10 9.62 -1.12
CA CYS A 30 0.17 9.04 -0.15
C CYS A 30 0.85 8.20 0.95
N SER A 31 2.16 7.95 0.84
CA SER A 31 2.89 7.08 1.75
C SER A 31 4.37 7.48 1.89
N GLU A 32 4.98 7.09 3.00
CA GLU A 32 6.40 7.33 3.28
C GLU A 32 7.18 6.05 3.62
N GLY A 33 6.50 4.97 4.04
CA GLY A 33 7.14 3.76 4.55
C GLY A 33 7.53 2.72 3.49
N PHE A 34 7.23 2.95 2.21
CA PHE A 34 7.68 2.08 1.12
C PHE A 34 9.07 2.49 0.65
N SER A 35 10.10 2.16 1.43
CA SER A 35 11.48 2.28 0.97
C SER A 35 11.84 1.05 0.11
N PRO A 36 12.23 1.25 -1.16
CA PRO A 36 12.89 0.20 -1.91
C PRO A 36 14.18 -0.21 -1.16
N PRO A 37 14.60 -1.48 -1.18
CA PRO A 37 15.92 -1.87 -0.68
C PRO A 37 17.02 -1.00 -1.30
N ASP A 38 18.11 -0.72 -0.57
CA ASP A 38 19.21 0.20 -0.98
C ASP A 38 19.85 -0.11 -2.35
N HIS A 39 19.50 -1.23 -2.98
CA HIS A 39 20.01 -1.71 -4.27
C HIS A 39 18.93 -2.15 -5.27
N SER A 40 17.65 -1.86 -5.03
CA SER A 40 16.60 -2.22 -5.99
C SER A 40 16.62 -1.30 -7.21
N THR A 41 16.69 -1.91 -8.39
CA THR A 41 16.37 -1.30 -9.67
C THR A 41 14.85 -1.15 -9.81
N PHE A 42 14.39 -0.27 -10.71
CA PHE A 42 12.95 -0.06 -10.96
C PHE A 42 12.22 -1.33 -11.45
N ASP A 43 12.95 -2.30 -11.99
CA ASP A 43 12.39 -3.59 -12.43
C ASP A 43 12.35 -4.63 -11.30
N ASP A 44 12.87 -4.31 -10.11
CA ASP A 44 12.87 -5.24 -8.98
C ASP A 44 11.52 -5.28 -8.29
N VAL A 45 11.09 -6.50 -7.99
CA VAL A 45 9.87 -6.77 -7.24
C VAL A 45 10.18 -6.56 -5.75
N VAL A 46 9.48 -5.61 -5.12
CA VAL A 46 9.59 -5.36 -3.68
C VAL A 46 8.71 -6.35 -2.93
N LEU A 47 9.35 -7.22 -2.14
CA LEU A 47 8.65 -8.22 -1.34
C LEU A 47 8.11 -7.59 -0.06
N LEU A 48 6.81 -7.75 0.20
CA LEU A 48 6.12 -7.28 1.39
C LEU A 48 5.66 -8.47 2.24
N THR A 49 5.53 -8.25 3.54
CA THR A 49 5.16 -9.29 4.51
C THR A 49 3.65 -9.51 4.60
N GLU A 50 2.87 -8.53 4.17
CA GLU A 50 1.41 -8.54 4.25
C GLU A 50 0.80 -9.41 3.15
N SER A 51 -0.38 -9.94 3.46
CA SER A 51 -1.18 -10.73 2.51
C SER A 51 -1.68 -9.88 1.34
N SER A 52 -2.06 -10.53 0.25
CA SER A 52 -2.68 -9.85 -0.89
C SER A 52 -3.96 -9.11 -0.51
N SER A 53 -4.79 -9.68 0.37
CA SER A 53 -6.03 -9.03 0.82
C SER A 53 -5.78 -7.75 1.62
N THR A 54 -4.77 -7.74 2.50
CA THR A 54 -4.39 -6.54 3.25
C THR A 54 -3.83 -5.46 2.32
N LEU A 55 -2.97 -5.85 1.38
CA LEU A 55 -2.34 -4.92 0.44
C LEU A 55 -3.32 -4.37 -0.59
N ASP A 56 -4.30 -5.16 -1.04
CA ASP A 56 -5.37 -4.68 -1.92
C ASP A 56 -6.15 -3.53 -1.27
N LEU A 57 -6.56 -3.71 -0.01
CA LEU A 57 -7.24 -2.67 0.76
C LEU A 57 -6.34 -1.44 0.94
N LEU A 58 -5.10 -1.64 1.37
CA LEU A 58 -4.15 -0.55 1.60
C LEU A 58 -3.88 0.26 0.32
N PHE A 59 -3.64 -0.42 -0.81
CA PHE A 59 -3.32 0.26 -2.06
C PHE A 59 -4.49 1.04 -2.64
N ARG A 60 -5.75 0.73 -2.29
CA ARG A 60 -6.89 1.57 -2.67
C ARG A 60 -6.84 2.97 -2.06
N PHE A 61 -6.22 3.13 -0.89
CA PHE A 61 -5.99 4.44 -0.27
C PHE A 61 -4.92 5.29 -0.97
N ILE A 62 -4.13 4.69 -1.87
CA ILE A 62 -3.07 5.36 -2.64
C ILE A 62 -3.63 6.06 -3.87
N TYR A 63 -4.78 5.61 -4.38
CA TYR A 63 -5.37 6.18 -5.59
C TYR A 63 -6.39 7.29 -5.26
N PRO A 64 -6.57 8.28 -6.15
CA PRO A 64 -7.55 9.36 -5.99
C PRO A 64 -8.97 8.86 -6.26
N GLU A 65 -9.42 7.88 -5.48
CA GLU A 65 -10.72 7.24 -5.55
C GLU A 65 -11.46 7.36 -4.21
N PRO A 66 -12.79 7.17 -4.18
CA PRO A 66 -13.52 7.06 -2.92
C PRO A 66 -12.92 5.98 -2.02
N GLN A 67 -12.69 6.33 -0.75
CA GLN A 67 -12.07 5.42 0.22
C GLN A 67 -12.96 4.19 0.45
N PRO A 68 -12.37 2.99 0.63
CA PRO A 68 -13.14 1.78 0.82
C PRO A 68 -13.96 1.82 2.11
N GLU A 69 -15.17 1.26 2.06
CA GLU A 69 -16.00 1.03 3.26
C GLU A 69 -15.36 -0.06 4.12
N LEU A 70 -14.94 0.29 5.35
CA LEU A 70 -14.32 -0.66 6.28
C LEU A 70 -15.33 -1.29 7.26
N GLU A 71 -16.57 -0.80 7.31
CA GLU A 71 -17.61 -1.22 8.28
C GLU A 71 -17.96 -2.71 8.22
N LYS A 72 -17.70 -3.36 7.08
CA LYS A 72 -18.02 -4.77 6.83
C LYS A 72 -16.81 -5.70 7.02
N LEU A 73 -15.66 -5.15 7.36
CA LEU A 73 -14.47 -5.95 7.62
C LEU A 73 -14.58 -6.60 8.99
N GLU A 74 -14.15 -7.85 9.07
CA GLU A 74 -13.94 -8.52 10.35
C GLU A 74 -12.81 -7.81 11.11
N PHE A 75 -12.87 -7.85 12.44
CA PHE A 75 -11.90 -7.16 13.30
C PHE A 75 -10.44 -7.47 12.94
N ASN A 76 -10.13 -8.74 12.63
CA ASN A 76 -8.78 -9.16 12.27
C ASN A 76 -8.30 -8.52 10.97
N ASP A 77 -9.17 -8.40 9.96
CA ASP A 77 -8.80 -7.79 8.67
C ASP A 77 -8.58 -6.29 8.84
N LEU A 78 -9.42 -5.64 9.65
CA LEU A 78 -9.28 -4.23 10.00
C LEU A 78 -7.99 -3.96 10.81
N ALA A 79 -7.66 -4.83 11.76
CA ALA A 79 -6.43 -4.72 12.54
C ALA A 79 -5.18 -4.89 11.66
N LEU A 80 -5.16 -5.88 10.77
CA LEU A 80 -4.06 -6.07 9.81
C LEU A 80 -3.91 -4.88 8.86
N LEU A 81 -5.03 -4.31 8.41
CA LEU A 81 -5.01 -3.08 7.61
C LEU A 81 -4.44 -1.91 8.42
N ALA A 82 -4.84 -1.73 9.68
CA ALA A 82 -4.33 -0.68 10.55
C ALA A 82 -2.82 -0.79 10.75
N GLU A 83 -2.32 -1.98 11.09
CA GLU A 83 -0.88 -2.27 11.23
C GLU A 83 -0.10 -1.94 9.95
N ALA A 84 -0.61 -2.37 8.79
CA ALA A 84 0.02 -2.07 7.51
C ALA A 84 -0.02 -0.56 7.18
N SER A 85 -1.13 0.11 7.50
CA SER A 85 -1.30 1.55 7.30
C SER A 85 -0.28 2.36 8.08
N GLU A 86 -0.03 1.99 9.34
CA GLU A 86 0.99 2.63 10.16
C GLU A 86 2.40 2.32 9.66
N LYS A 87 2.69 1.04 9.38
CA LYS A 87 3.99 0.59 8.88
C LYS A 87 4.40 1.33 7.61
N TYR A 88 3.47 1.51 6.68
CA TYR A 88 3.73 2.16 5.40
C TYR A 88 3.39 3.66 5.40
N GLN A 89 2.93 4.19 6.53
CA GLN A 89 2.57 5.59 6.71
C GLN A 89 1.53 6.08 5.67
N VAL A 90 0.50 5.27 5.42
CA VAL A 90 -0.63 5.64 4.56
C VAL A 90 -1.65 6.40 5.41
N TYR A 91 -1.43 7.70 5.58
CA TYR A 91 -2.15 8.51 6.57
C TYR A 91 -3.69 8.51 6.41
N SER A 92 -4.19 8.43 5.18
CA SER A 92 -5.63 8.32 4.90
C SER A 92 -6.20 7.00 5.45
N ALA A 93 -5.46 5.90 5.32
CA ALA A 93 -5.84 4.60 5.84
C ALA A 93 -5.75 4.55 7.38
N ILE A 94 -4.71 5.13 7.98
CA ILE A 94 -4.56 5.24 9.45
C ILE A 94 -5.78 5.90 10.08
N ASN A 95 -6.18 7.06 9.56
CA ASN A 95 -7.33 7.81 10.09
C ASN A 95 -8.63 7.01 9.95
N THR A 96 -8.82 6.35 8.80
CA THR A 96 -10.02 5.56 8.54
C THR A 96 -10.08 4.33 9.45
N CYS A 97 -8.97 3.61 9.62
CA CYS A 97 -8.90 2.47 10.53
C CYS A 97 -9.15 2.86 11.98
N THR A 98 -8.55 3.96 12.44
CA THR A 98 -8.75 4.48 13.81
C THR A 98 -10.23 4.73 14.12
N ILE A 99 -10.98 5.32 13.18
CA ILE A 99 -12.42 5.58 13.36
C ILE A 99 -13.22 4.28 13.47
N ASN A 100 -12.83 3.23 12.75
CA ASN A 100 -13.56 1.95 12.72
C ASN A 100 -13.15 0.97 13.83
N LEU A 101 -12.03 1.21 14.52
CA LEU A 101 -11.54 0.39 15.64
C LEU A 101 -11.99 0.91 17.02
N MET A 102 -12.60 2.10 17.08
CA MET A 102 -13.20 2.66 18.31
C MET A 102 -14.60 2.11 18.56
#